data_AF-A5KRZ2-F1
#
_entry.id   AF-A5KRZ2-F1
#
_cell.length_a   1.000
_cell.length_b   1.000
_cell.length_c   1.000
_cell.angle_alpha   90.00
_cell.angle_beta   90.00
_cell.angle_gamma   90.00
#
_symmetry.space_group_name_H-M   'P 1'
#
loop_
_entity.id
_entity.type
_entity.pdbx_description
1 polymer ?
#
loop_
_entity_poly.entity_id
_entity_poly.type
_entity_poly.pdbx_seq_one_letter_code
_entity_poly.pdbx_strand_id
1 'polypeptide(L)'
;MVGSLRLQQFRSYKDKSVTLSPAVTIISGPNGSGKTNLLEALYVLARGTSFRASDQELGQIGMDWWRLDARLVANESRSILFEAEKTTGRKTFILDGVKKATPHLST
;
A
#
# COMPACT_ATOMS: atom_id res chain seq x y z
N MET A 1 -1.50 -11.23 9.86
CA MET A 1 -2.30 -10.11 10.41
C MET A 1 -1.51 -8.82 10.30
N VAL A 2 -2.14 -7.70 9.95
CA VAL A 2 -1.48 -6.39 9.76
C VAL A 2 -1.61 -5.57 11.06
N GLY A 3 -0.48 -5.12 11.63
CA GLY A 3 -0.46 -4.30 12.85
C GLY A 3 -0.37 -2.79 12.58
N SER A 4 0.28 -2.39 11.49
CA SER A 4 0.31 -0.98 11.08
C SER A 4 0.44 -0.84 9.58
N LEU A 5 -0.12 0.25 9.05
CA LEU A 5 -0.07 0.64 7.65
C LEU A 5 0.44 2.08 7.53
N ARG A 6 1.43 2.32 6.67
CA ARG A 6 1.84 3.65 6.23
C ARG A 6 1.59 3.79 4.73
N LEU A 7 1.02 4.92 4.33
CA LEU A 7 0.75 5.30 2.96
C LEU A 7 1.46 6.60 2.67
N GLN A 8 2.22 6.67 1.58
CA GLN A 8 2.93 7.87 1.15
C GLN A 8 2.61 8.14 -0.31
N GLN A 9 2.20 9.38 -0.60
CA GLN A 9 1.78 9.84 -1.93
C GLN A 9 0.74 8.93 -2.58
N PHE A 10 -0.17 8.36 -1.78
CA PHE A 10 -1.13 7.36 -2.24
C PHE A 10 -2.55 7.92 -2.20
N ARG A 11 -3.18 8.04 -3.37
CA ARG A 11 -4.52 8.62 -3.54
C ARG A 11 -4.60 10.00 -2.86
N SER A 12 -5.49 10.14 -1.87
CA SER A 12 -5.67 11.38 -1.11
C SER A 12 -4.68 11.55 0.06
N TYR A 13 -3.79 10.61 0.31
CA TYR A 13 -2.86 10.63 1.44
C TYR A 13 -1.45 11.05 1.01
N LYS A 14 -0.98 12.20 1.53
CA LYS A 14 0.41 12.65 1.38
C LYS A 14 1.38 11.76 2.17
N ASP A 15 1.14 11.65 3.47
CA ASP A 15 1.80 10.69 4.36
C ASP A 15 0.84 10.40 5.52
N LYS A 16 0.45 9.14 5.69
CA LYS A 16 -0.47 8.71 6.75
C LYS A 16 0.00 7.39 7.33
N SER A 17 0.14 7.35 8.65
CA SER A 17 0.34 6.10 9.41
C SER A 17 -0.92 5.76 10.21
N VAL A 18 -1.28 4.49 10.23
CA VAL A 18 -2.45 3.96 10.94
C VAL A 18 -2.06 2.66 11.64
N THR A 19 -2.41 2.55 12.92
CA THR A 19 -2.30 1.31 13.68
C THR A 19 -3.61 0.54 13.55
N LEU A 20 -3.52 -0.76 13.28
CA LEU A 20 -4.67 -1.65 13.15
C LEU A 20 -4.76 -2.55 14.40
N SER A 21 -5.97 -2.70 14.90
CA SER A 21 -6.26 -3.62 16.01
C SER A 21 -6.07 -5.07 15.54
N PRO A 22 -5.54 -5.96 16.40
CA PRO A 22 -5.47 -7.39 16.10
C PRO A 22 -6.85 -8.06 16.01
N ALA A 23 -7.90 -7.42 16.52
CA ALA A 23 -9.27 -7.88 16.38
C ALA A 23 -9.98 -7.12 15.24
N VAL A 24 -10.81 -6.13 15.58
CA VAL A 24 -11.58 -5.34 14.62
C VAL A 24 -11.07 -3.91 14.62
N THR A 25 -10.85 -3.37 13.42
CA THR A 25 -10.59 -1.93 13.21
C THR A 25 -11.78 -1.31 12.49
N ILE A 26 -12.41 -0.31 13.09
CA ILE A 26 -13.52 0.43 12.48
C ILE A 26 -12.95 1.68 11.80
N ILE A 27 -13.18 1.80 10.49
CA ILE A 27 -12.81 2.98 9.70
C ILE A 27 -14.08 3.76 9.39
N SER A 28 -14.25 4.91 10.05
CA SER A 28 -15.45 5.75 9.92
C SER A 28 -15.10 7.20 9.54
N GLY A 29 -16.07 7.90 8.96
CA GLY A 29 -15.96 9.29 8.53
C GLY A 29 -16.81 9.60 7.29
N PRO A 30 -16.87 10.86 6.85
CA PRO A 30 -17.69 11.29 5.71
C PRO A 30 -17.34 10.59 4.39
N ASN A 31 -18.25 10.61 3.42
CA ASN A 31 -17.94 10.17 2.06
C ASN A 31 -16.81 11.03 1.47
N GLY A 32 -15.93 10.39 0.70
CA GLY A 32 -14.75 11.07 0.15
C GLY A 32 -13.57 11.26 1.12
N SER A 33 -13.68 10.88 2.41
CA SER A 33 -12.58 11.06 3.38
C SER A 33 -11.37 10.12 3.22
N GLY A 34 -11.37 9.27 2.19
CA GLY A 34 -10.27 8.34 1.91
C GLY A 34 -10.39 6.95 2.54
N LYS A 35 -11.52 6.59 3.18
CA LYS A 35 -11.72 5.26 3.78
C LYS A 35 -11.44 4.11 2.80
N THR A 36 -11.98 4.20 1.59
CA THR A 36 -11.74 3.21 0.53
C THR A 36 -10.29 3.20 0.05
N ASN A 37 -9.60 4.35 0.09
CA ASN A 37 -8.18 4.41 -0.25
C ASN A 37 -7.34 3.62 0.76
N LEU A 38 -7.71 3.62 2.04
CA LEU A 38 -7.04 2.80 3.06
C LEU A 38 -7.24 1.30 2.80
N LEU A 39 -8.47 0.89 2.46
CA LEU A 39 -8.76 -0.50 2.08
C LEU A 39 -8.03 -0.90 0.77
N GLU A 40 -7.98 0.00 -0.20
CA GLU A 40 -7.24 -0.22 -1.45
C GLU A 40 -5.74 -0.38 -1.21
N ALA A 41 -5.14 0.38 -0.28
CA ALA A 41 -3.75 0.20 0.10
C ALA A 41 -3.48 -1.19 0.71
N LEU A 42 -4.36 -1.68 1.59
CA LEU A 42 -4.28 -3.04 2.12
C LEU A 42 -4.49 -4.12 1.05
N TYR A 43 -5.30 -3.82 0.04
CA TYR A 43 -5.48 -4.70 -1.10
C TYR A 43 -4.23 -4.74 -1.98
N VAL A 44 -3.62 -3.59 -2.28
CA VAL A 44 -2.38 -3.49 -3.09
C VAL A 44 -1.20 -4.12 -2.34
N LEU A 45 -0.95 -3.71 -1.10
CA LEU A 45 -0.85 -4.63 0.04
C LEU A 45 -0.70 -6.09 -0.28
N ALA A 46 -1.82 -6.79 -0.24
CA ALA A 46 -1.93 -8.23 -0.37
C ALA A 46 -1.67 -8.72 -1.81
N ARG A 47 -2.21 -8.05 -2.82
CA ARG A 47 -2.36 -8.55 -4.20
C ARG A 47 -1.34 -8.02 -5.20
N GLY A 48 -0.63 -6.97 -4.82
CA GLY A 48 0.32 -6.27 -5.68
C GLY A 48 -0.32 -5.34 -6.71
N THR A 49 -1.63 -5.35 -6.91
CA THR A 49 -2.37 -4.49 -7.85
C THR A 49 -3.61 -3.89 -7.19
N SER A 50 -4.14 -2.81 -7.74
CA SER A 50 -5.45 -2.30 -7.34
C SER A 50 -6.57 -3.10 -7.99
N PHE A 51 -7.72 -3.17 -7.31
CA PHE A 51 -8.94 -3.79 -7.82
C PHE A 51 -9.71 -2.89 -8.81
N ARG A 52 -9.32 -1.62 -8.98
CA ARG A 52 -10.10 -0.65 -9.77
C ARG A 52 -9.27 0.34 -10.60
N ALA A 53 -7.95 0.32 -10.51
CA ALA A 53 -7.11 1.32 -11.15
C ALA A 53 -5.72 0.76 -11.51
N SER A 54 -5.06 1.40 -12.46
CA SER A 54 -3.65 1.17 -12.76
C SER A 54 -2.75 1.71 -11.64
N ASP A 55 -1.49 1.26 -11.61
CA ASP A 55 -0.53 1.71 -10.60
C ASP A 55 -0.25 3.21 -10.66
N GLN A 56 -0.26 3.80 -11.86
CA GLN A 56 -0.01 5.22 -12.04
C GLN A 56 -1.13 6.08 -11.43
N GLU A 57 -2.38 5.61 -11.49
CA GLU A 57 -3.54 6.30 -10.94
C GLU A 57 -3.66 6.18 -9.41
N LEU A 58 -2.83 5.34 -8.78
CA LEU A 58 -2.77 5.21 -7.32
C LEU A 58 -1.98 6.33 -6.65
N GLY A 59 -1.15 7.04 -7.40
CA GLY A 59 -0.40 8.20 -6.90
C GLY A 59 -1.32 9.34 -6.48
N GLN A 60 -0.85 10.16 -5.53
CA GLN A 60 -1.44 11.46 -5.27
C GLN A 60 -1.28 12.34 -6.52
N ILE A 61 -2.28 13.19 -6.79
CA ILE A 61 -2.24 14.10 -7.95
C ILE A 61 -0.94 14.88 -7.98
N GLY A 62 -0.23 14.82 -9.11
CA GLY A 62 1.06 15.48 -9.32
C GLY A 62 2.27 14.72 -8.78
N MET A 63 2.08 13.52 -8.22
CA MET A 63 3.17 12.65 -7.78
C MET A 63 3.38 11.52 -8.78
N ASP A 64 4.63 11.26 -9.10
CA ASP A 64 5.11 10.19 -9.98
C ASP A 64 5.53 8.93 -9.20
N TRP A 65 5.40 8.94 -7.88
CA TRP A 65 5.71 7.81 -7.02
C TRP A 65 4.69 7.65 -5.90
N TRP A 66 4.61 6.44 -5.37
CA TRP A 66 3.89 6.16 -4.13
C TRP A 66 4.50 4.98 -3.39
N ARG A 67 4.31 4.95 -2.08
CA ARG A 67 4.80 3.86 -1.23
C ARG A 67 3.75 3.43 -0.23
N LEU A 68 3.63 2.12 -0.08
CA LEU A 68 2.84 1.49 0.96
C LEU A 68 3.76 0.61 1.81
N ASP A 69 3.64 0.72 3.12
CA ASP A 69 4.36 -0.13 4.08
C ASP A 69 3.36 -0.75 5.06
N ALA A 70 3.42 -2.07 5.23
CA ALA A 70 2.72 -2.79 6.27
C ALA A 70 3.72 -3.47 7.21
N ARG A 71 3.49 -3.31 8.52
CA ARG A 71 4.05 -4.23 9.53
C ARG A 71 3.02 -5.29 9.81
N LEU A 72 3.44 -6.53 9.69
CA LEU A 72 2.65 -7.71 9.99
C LEU A 72 3.00 -8.21 11.41
N VAL A 73 2.26 -9.20 11.87
CA VAL A 73 2.62 -9.96 13.08
C VAL A 73 3.94 -10.71 12.86
N ALA A 74 4.55 -11.19 13.95
CA ALA A 74 5.82 -11.92 13.93
C ALA A 74 7.03 -11.13 13.36
N ASN A 75 7.03 -9.80 13.51
CA ASN A 75 8.07 -8.89 13.00
C ASN A 75 8.26 -8.92 11.47
N GLU A 76 7.30 -9.45 10.73
CA GLU A 76 7.30 -9.43 9.27
C GLU A 76 6.88 -8.05 8.74
N SER A 77 7.34 -7.72 7.54
CA SER A 77 7.03 -6.47 6.87
C SER A 77 6.89 -6.64 5.37
N ARG A 78 5.96 -5.88 4.79
CA ARG A 78 5.73 -5.83 3.35
C ARG A 78 5.66 -4.39 2.91
N SER A 79 6.42 -4.05 1.87
CA SER A 79 6.36 -2.75 1.24
C SER A 79 6.26 -2.86 -0.27
N ILE A 80 5.57 -1.90 -0.86
CA ILE A 80 5.49 -1.71 -2.30
C ILE A 80 5.83 -0.26 -2.58
N LEU A 81 6.86 -0.06 -3.41
CA LEU A 81 7.24 1.24 -3.97
C LEU A 81 6.93 1.22 -5.46
N PHE A 82 6.22 2.24 -5.92
CA PHE A 82 6.04 2.52 -7.34
C PHE A 82 6.71 3.83 -7.72
N GLU A 83 7.41 3.83 -8.86
CA GLU A 83 8.11 4.99 -9.42
C GLU A 83 7.84 5.03 -10.95
N ALA A 84 7.07 6.00 -11.41
CA ALA A 84 6.64 6.12 -12.81
C ALA A 84 7.79 6.49 -13.75
N GLU A 85 8.79 7.22 -13.26
CA GLU A 85 9.97 7.63 -14.03
C GLU A 85 10.81 6.44 -14.53
N LYS A 86 10.73 5.29 -13.84
CA LYS A 86 11.44 4.08 -14.27
C LYS A 86 10.84 3.52 -15.56
N THR A 87 11.69 3.20 -16.53
CA THR A 87 11.27 2.55 -17.78
C THR A 87 10.93 1.07 -17.59
N THR A 88 11.64 0.37 -16.70
CA THR A 88 11.36 -1.01 -16.31
C THR A 88 11.41 -1.16 -14.79
N GLY A 89 10.73 -2.17 -14.24
CA GLY A 89 10.74 -2.39 -12.79
C GLY A 89 10.13 -1.24 -12.00
N ARG A 90 9.10 -0.57 -12.55
CA ARG A 90 8.39 0.55 -11.91
C ARG A 90 7.88 0.22 -10.51
N LYS A 91 7.64 -1.06 -10.22
CA LYS A 91 7.19 -1.53 -8.91
C LYS A 91 8.26 -2.40 -8.26
N THR A 92 8.67 -2.01 -7.06
CA THR A 92 9.57 -2.76 -6.20
C THR A 92 8.80 -3.34 -5.02
N PHE A 93 8.87 -4.66 -4.85
CA PHE A 93 8.33 -5.35 -3.69
C PHE A 93 9.45 -5.60 -2.69
N ILE A 94 9.21 -5.29 -1.42
CA ILE A 94 10.17 -5.49 -0.34
C ILE A 94 9.47 -6.34 0.72
N LEU A 95 10.03 -7.50 1.04
CA LEU A 95 9.60 -8.37 2.12
C LEU A 95 10.74 -8.47 3.13
N ASP A 96 10.50 -8.06 4.37
CA ASP A 96 11.49 -8.11 5.45
C ASP A 96 12.82 -7.43 5.10
N GLY A 97 12.72 -6.26 4.43
CA GLY A 97 13.87 -5.50 3.95
C GLY A 97 14.52 -6.03 2.66
N VAL A 98 14.11 -7.19 2.17
CA VAL A 98 14.68 -7.84 0.98
C VAL A 98 13.82 -7.53 -0.25
N LYS A 99 14.45 -7.01 -1.31
CA LYS A 99 13.78 -6.81 -2.61
C LYS A 99 13.43 -8.16 -3.24
N LYS A 100 12.20 -8.30 -3.75
CA LYS A 100 11.73 -9.50 -4.44
C LYS A 100 11.22 -9.13 -5.83
N ALA A 101 11.51 -9.97 -6.84
CA ALA A 101 10.71 -10.00 -8.07
C ALA A 101 9.29 -10.40 -7.69
N THR A 102 8.28 -9.81 -8.33
CA THR A 102 6.84 -9.90 -8.01
C THR A 102 6.52 -11.12 -7.14
N PRO A 103 6.21 -10.94 -5.84
CA PRO A 103 6.06 -12.08 -4.95
C PRO A 103 4.92 -12.96 -5.47
N HIS A 104 5.23 -14.22 -5.81
CA HIS A 104 4.22 -15.22 -6.11
C HIS A 104 3.32 -15.34 -4.87
N LEU A 105 2.09 -14.89 -5.01
CA LEU A 105 1.06 -15.06 -4.00
C LEU A 105 0.53 -16.48 -4.19
N SER A 106 1.04 -17.42 -3.40
CA SER A 106 0.44 -18.74 -3.28
C SER A 106 -1.01 -18.55 -2.81
N THR A 107 -1.95 -18.79 -3.72
CA THR A 107 -3.38 -19.00 -3.44
C THR A 107 -3.59 -20.19 -2.52
#